data_AF-A0A959F5I4-F1
#
_entry.id   AF-A0A959F5I4-F1
#
_cell.length_a   1.000
_cell.length_b   1.000
_cell.length_c   1.000
_cell.angle_alpha   90.00
_cell.angle_beta   90.00
_cell.angle_gamma   90.00
#
_symmetry.space_group_name_H-M   'P 1'
#
loop_
_entity.id
_entity.type
_entity.pdbx_description
1 polymer ?
#
loop_
_entity_poly.entity_id
_entity_poly.type
_entity_poly.pdbx_seq_one_letter_code
_entity_poly.pdbx_strand_id
1 'polypeptide(L)' 'HAENITPEFFDLKTKIAGEILQKFSNYRVRLSIVGDFTVYTSRSLKDFIHESNKGKLVNFVDSLEEALERLSS' A
#
# COMPACT_ATOMS: atom_id res chain seq x y z
N HIS A 1 -2.62 16.07 1.72
CA HIS A 1 -1.68 16.29 0.60
C HIS A 1 -1.21 14.91 0.14
N ALA A 2 -1.71 14.43 -1.01
CA ALA A 2 -1.25 13.19 -1.63
C ALA A 2 -0.12 13.55 -2.62
N GLU A 3 1.05 13.91 -2.09
CA GLU A 3 2.13 14.49 -2.91
C GLU A 3 3.07 13.44 -3.52
N ASN A 4 3.03 12.21 -3.01
CA ASN A 4 4.01 11.17 -3.38
C ASN A 4 3.42 9.99 -4.19
N ILE A 5 2.09 9.88 -4.27
CA ILE A 5 1.40 8.77 -4.96
C ILE A 5 0.22 9.32 -5.76
N THR A 6 0.20 9.06 -7.06
CA THR A 6 -0.93 9.42 -7.94
C THR A 6 -2.22 8.72 -7.46
N PRO A 7 -3.39 9.37 -7.50
CA PRO A 7 -4.68 8.72 -7.22
C PRO A 7 -4.93 7.46 -8.05
N GLU A 8 -4.34 7.37 -9.26
CA GLU A 8 -4.45 6.21 -10.16
C GLU A 8 -3.86 4.93 -9.56
N PHE A 9 -2.94 5.06 -8.58
CA PHE A 9 -2.44 3.93 -7.81
C PHE A 9 -3.57 3.23 -7.03
N PHE A 10 -4.54 3.99 -6.51
CA PHE A 10 -5.63 3.45 -5.72
C PHE A 10 -6.80 2.96 -6.59
N ASP A 11 -6.78 3.21 -7.90
CA ASP A 11 -7.67 2.57 -8.86
C ASP A 11 -7.05 1.29 -9.39
N LEU A 12 -7.43 0.15 -8.80
CA LEU A 12 -6.91 -1.17 -9.20
C LEU A 12 -7.17 -1.53 -10.67
N LYS A 13 -8.10 -0.85 -11.36
CA LYS A 13 -8.34 -1.08 -12.80
C LYS A 13 -7.20 -0.61 -13.68
N THR A 14 -6.43 0.38 -13.22
CA THR A 14 -5.25 0.89 -13.93
C THR A 14 -4.10 -0.11 -13.95
N LYS A 15 -4.13 -1.12 -13.07
CA LYS A 15 -3.06 -2.10 -12.79
C LYS A 15 -1.77 -1.50 -12.24
N ILE A 16 -1.71 -0.18 -12.03
CA ILE A 16 -0.53 0.55 -11.55
C ILE A 16 -0.09 0.03 -10.17
N ALA A 17 -1.03 -0.20 -9.25
CA ALA A 17 -0.72 -0.75 -7.93
C ALA A 17 0.02 -2.09 -8.03
N GLY A 18 -0.53 -3.00 -8.84
CA GLY A 18 0.05 -4.33 -9.03
C GLY A 18 1.45 -4.27 -9.62
N GLU A 19 1.65 -3.47 -10.67
CA GLU A 19 2.96 -3.33 -11.32
C GLU A 19 4.03 -2.75 -10.38
N ILE A 20 3.66 -1.75 -9.57
CA ILE A 20 4.57 -1.14 -8.61
C ILE A 20 4.90 -2.11 -7.49
N LEU A 21 3.90 -2.70 -6.83
CA LEU A 21 4.11 -3.63 -5.71
C LEU A 21 4.85 -4.91 -6.14
N GLN A 22 4.64 -5.36 -7.38
CA GLN A 22 5.37 -6.49 -7.93
C GLN A 22 6.87 -6.22 -8.01
N LYS A 23 7.31 -4.99 -8.33
CA LYS A 23 8.74 -4.63 -8.31
C LYS A 23 9.31 -4.75 -6.91
N PHE A 24 8.64 -4.20 -5.89
CA PHE A 24 9.09 -4.33 -4.49
C PHE A 24 9.20 -5.79 -4.06
N SER A 25 8.25 -6.62 -4.48
CA SER A 25 8.28 -8.07 -4.22
C SER A 25 9.46 -8.75 -4.92
N ASN A 26 9.71 -8.44 -6.19
CA ASN A 26 10.82 -8.99 -6.97
C ASN A 26 12.18 -8.62 -6.39
N TYR A 27 12.34 -7.36 -5.95
CA TYR A 27 13.57 -6.87 -5.33
C TYR A 27 13.67 -7.22 -3.84
N ARG A 28 12.63 -7.82 -3.25
CA ARG A 28 12.52 -8.13 -1.81
C ARG A 28 12.74 -6.90 -0.92
N VAL A 29 12.31 -5.74 -1.40
CA VAL A 29 12.36 -4.48 -0.66
C VAL A 29 11.04 -4.31 0.07
N ARG A 30 11.10 -3.95 1.35
CA ARG A 30 9.90 -3.67 2.15
C ARG A 30 9.40 -2.25 1.88
N LEU A 31 8.09 -2.09 1.80
CA LEU A 31 7.40 -0.84 1.55
C LEU A 31 6.28 -0.65 2.58
N SER A 32 6.20 0.52 3.20
CA SER A 32 5.05 0.94 4.00
C SER A 32 4.49 2.22 3.38
N ILE A 33 3.20 2.21 3.03
CA ILE A 33 2.46 3.33 2.47
C ILE A 33 1.61 3.94 3.59
N VAL A 34 1.93 5.17 3.98
CA VAL A 34 1.21 5.90 5.03
C VAL A 34 0.13 6.77 4.40
N GLY A 35 -1.10 6.66 4.87
CA GLY A 35 -2.18 7.53 4.42
C GLY A 35 -3.54 7.21 5.01
N ASP A 36 -4.47 8.15 4.83
CA ASP A 36 -5.88 7.91 5.12
C ASP A 36 -6.54 7.20 3.94
N PHE A 37 -6.86 5.92 4.13
CA PHE A 37 -7.53 5.09 3.13
C PHE A 37 -9.06 5.04 3.30
N THR A 38 -9.62 5.73 4.31
CA THR A 38 -11.06 5.70 4.58
C THR A 38 -11.88 6.37 3.47
N VAL A 39 -11.27 7.31 2.75
CA VAL A 39 -11.85 8.01 1.59
C VAL A 39 -12.14 7.06 0.41
N TYR A 40 -11.48 5.90 0.36
CA TYR A 40 -11.69 4.93 -0.69
C TYR A 40 -12.74 3.90 -0.27
N THR A 41 -13.92 3.97 -0.90
CA THR A 41 -15.07 3.14 -0.55
C THR A 41 -15.13 1.81 -1.30
N SER A 42 -14.29 1.61 -2.32
CA SER A 42 -14.35 0.41 -3.16
C SER A 42 -13.96 -0.85 -2.38
N ARG A 43 -14.76 -1.92 -2.52
CA ARG A 43 -14.51 -3.20 -1.86
C ARG A 43 -13.18 -3.82 -2.30
N SER A 44 -12.89 -3.76 -3.59
CA SER A 44 -11.68 -4.33 -4.16
C SER A 44 -10.41 -3.69 -3.60
N LEU A 45 -10.39 -2.38 -3.37
CA LEU A 45 -9.22 -1.72 -2.77
C LEU A 45 -9.09 -2.07 -1.29
N LYS A 46 -10.20 -2.14 -0.55
CA LYS A 46 -10.19 -2.58 0.86
C LYS A 46 -9.65 -4.00 1.01
N ASP A 47 -10.12 -4.92 0.17
CA ASP A 47 -9.65 -6.31 0.16
C ASP A 47 -8.15 -6.35 -0.22
N PHE A 48 -7.72 -5.58 -1.21
CA PHE A 48 -6.31 -5.48 -1.61
C PHE A 48 -5.40 -4.95 -0.49
N ILE A 49 -5.81 -3.89 0.21
CA ILE A 49 -5.08 -3.34 1.35
C ILE A 49 -4.99 -4.38 2.47
N HIS A 50 -6.11 -5.05 2.78
CA HIS A 50 -6.18 -6.07 3.82
C HIS A 50 -5.25 -7.26 3.54
N GLU A 51 -5.26 -7.78 2.31
CA GLU A 51 -4.36 -8.87 1.92
C GLU A 51 -2.89 -8.42 1.87
N SER A 52 -2.61 -7.18 1.46
CA SER A 52 -1.25 -6.63 1.50
C SER A 52 -0.71 -6.59 2.94
N ASN A 53 -1.51 -6.09 3.89
CA ASN A 53 -1.15 -5.97 5.31
C ASN A 53 -0.94 -7.30 6.05
N LYS A 54 -1.38 -8.42 5.48
CA LYS A 54 -1.06 -9.77 5.98
C LYS A 54 0.33 -10.24 5.53
N GLY A 55 0.86 -9.66 4.46
CA GLY A 55 2.20 -9.91 3.97
C GLY A 55 3.28 -9.26 4.85
N LYS A 56 4.54 -9.52 4.52
CA LYS A 56 5.71 -8.89 5.18
C LYS A 56 6.41 -7.83 4.33
N LEU A 57 6.05 -7.74 3.05
CA LEU A 57 6.75 -6.93 2.06
C LEU A 57 6.08 -5.56 1.84
N VAL A 58 4.75 -5.49 1.80
CA VAL A 58 4.04 -4.23 1.55
C VAL A 58 2.97 -4.06 2.61
N ASN A 59 2.93 -2.90 3.27
CA ASN A 59 1.88 -2.56 4.22
C ASN A 59 1.31 -1.16 3.92
N PHE A 60 0.04 -0.98 4.27
CA PHE A 60 -0.73 0.24 4.22
C PHE A 60 -1.17 0.55 5.64
N VAL A 61 -0.75 1.70 6.16
CA VAL A 61 -0.94 2.08 7.57
C VAL A 61 -1.37 3.53 7.68
N ASP A 62 -1.97 3.90 8.81
CA ASP A 62 -2.52 5.24 9.02
C ASP A 62 -1.50 6.25 9.57
N SER A 63 -0.35 5.78 10.04
CA SER A 63 0.65 6.58 10.76
C SER A 63 2.07 6.21 10.38
N LEU A 64 2.99 7.17 10.55
CA LEU A 64 4.41 6.94 10.31
C LEU A 64 4.99 6.00 11.37
N GLU A 65 4.50 6.08 12.60
CA GLU A 65 4.89 5.22 13.71
C GLU A 65 4.61 3.74 13.40
N GLU A 66 3.39 3.40 12.96
CA GLU A 66 3.08 2.02 12.55
C GLU A 66 3.92 1.59 11.35
N ALA A 67 4.18 2.48 10.39
CA ALA A 67 5.04 2.17 9.24
C ALA A 67 6.46 1.76 9.68
N LEU A 68 7.05 2.48 10.64
CA LEU A 68 8.37 2.20 11.16
C LEU A 68 8.41 0.88 11.92
N GLU A 69 7.41 0.60 12.76
CA GLU A 69 7.27 -0.67 13.47
C GLU A 69 7.22 -1.84 12.47
N ARG A 70 6.38 -1.71 11.44
CA ARG A 70 6.23 -2.70 10.36
C ARG A 70 7.47 -2.86 9.50
N LEU A 71 8.39 -1.88 9.44
CA LEU A 71 9.66 -1.98 8.72
C LEU A 71 10.81 -2.50 9.58
N SER A 72 10.71 -2.39 10.90
CA SER A 72 11.72 -2.83 11.88
C SER A 72 11.58 -4.29 12.33
N SER A 73 10.41 -4.89 12.15
CA SER A 73 10.07 -6.28 12.51
C SER A 73 10.59 -7.34 11.55
#